data_AF-A0A1X2LWH1-F1
#
_entry.id   AF-A0A1X2LWH1-F1
#
_cell.length_a   1.000
_cell.length_b   1.000
_cell.length_c   1.000
_cell.angle_alpha   90.00
_cell.angle_beta   90.00
_cell.angle_gamma   90.00
#
_symmetry.space_group_name_H-M   'P 1'
#
loop_
_entity.id
_entity.type
_entity.pdbx_description
1 polymer ?
#
loop_
_entity_poly.entity_id
_entity_poly.type
_entity_poly.pdbx_seq_one_letter_code
_entity_poly.pdbx_strand_id
1 'polypeptide(L)'
;MIQVCSQCGTRWNVRERQRMWCPRCRGALMAPLAEMTAEERWRTPAGAQVPTAPAMRRTPPRLPPGFRWIAVRPGAAPPPRHGPRLRGPTPRYAVIPRWGLADRVDQAPAPAAVSAKAAAIGTGAPAAVRTMLFVSLLVFSIAALVFVVRYVLLVINRNTLLNSVVAGASVWLGILVSLAAIVAAGTTVVLLIRWLIARRAAAFLHQGLPEQRCARALWAGCLLPVVNLLWAPVYVIELALVEDHYARLRRPIVVWWIAWVVSTAISIFAIATSWVSDAQGIANNTVMMVLAYLCAAATVATVARVFEGFERKPVERPAHRWVVVSRDASTPPASAASVELEGQEPAA
;
A
#
# COMPACT_ATOMS: atom_id res chain seq x y z
N MET A 1 -37.52 30.16 -9.82
CA MET A 1 -36.30 30.84 -10.32
C MET A 1 -36.10 30.46 -11.79
N ILE A 2 -35.72 31.37 -12.70
CA ILE A 2 -35.52 31.07 -14.12
C ILE A 2 -34.03 31.22 -14.46
N GLN A 3 -33.44 30.20 -15.09
CA GLN A 3 -32.11 30.28 -15.68
C GLN A 3 -32.21 30.58 -17.18
N VAL A 4 -31.30 31.40 -17.69
CA VAL A 4 -31.22 31.71 -19.12
C VAL A 4 -29.93 31.12 -19.67
N CYS A 5 -30.02 30.43 -20.79
CA CYS A 5 -28.83 29.94 -21.48
C CYS A 5 -28.11 31.10 -22.18
N SER A 6 -26.79 31.20 -22.00
CA SER A 6 -25.97 32.23 -22.64
C SER A 6 -25.85 32.07 -24.16
N GLN A 7 -26.08 30.86 -24.70
CA GLN A 7 -25.92 30.54 -26.11
C GLN A 7 -27.23 30.70 -26.91
N CYS A 8 -28.31 30.06 -26.47
CA CYS A 8 -29.57 30.03 -27.24
C CYS A 8 -30.69 30.86 -26.63
N GLY A 9 -30.45 31.57 -25.52
CA GLY A 9 -31.45 32.39 -24.82
C GLY A 9 -32.63 31.60 -24.25
N THR A 10 -32.59 30.26 -24.29
CA THR A 10 -33.70 29.42 -23.81
C THR A 10 -33.84 29.59 -22.31
N ARG A 11 -35.08 29.87 -21.87
CA ARG A 11 -35.45 30.11 -20.47
C ARG A 11 -35.89 28.80 -19.83
N TRP A 12 -35.21 28.40 -18.75
CA TRP A 12 -35.46 27.15 -18.05
C TRP A 12 -35.98 27.41 -16.63
N ASN A 13 -37.08 26.75 -16.24
CA ASN A 13 -37.67 26.90 -14.92
C ASN A 13 -36.95 25.99 -13.90
N VAL A 14 -36.29 26.57 -12.92
CA VAL A 14 -35.65 25.86 -11.81
C VAL A 14 -36.71 25.60 -10.74
N ARG A 15 -37.24 24.37 -10.72
CA ARG A 15 -38.17 23.89 -9.68
C ARG A 15 -37.44 23.13 -8.57
N GLU A 16 -36.75 22.04 -8.90
CA GLU A 16 -36.19 21.14 -7.87
C GLU A 16 -34.66 21.08 -7.86
N ARG A 17 -33.99 21.27 -9.00
CA ARG A 17 -32.53 21.22 -9.09
C ARG A 17 -31.99 22.18 -10.14
N GLN A 18 -30.99 22.98 -9.77
CA GLN A 18 -30.25 23.82 -10.70
C GLN A 18 -29.53 22.91 -11.72
N ARG A 19 -29.53 23.31 -12.99
CA ARG A 19 -28.81 22.62 -14.05
C ARG A 19 -27.70 23.53 -14.56
N MET A 20 -26.52 22.96 -14.78
CA MET A 20 -25.36 23.71 -15.30
C MET A 20 -25.43 23.89 -16.82
N TRP A 21 -26.13 23.00 -17.54
CA TRP A 21 -26.15 22.98 -19.02
C TRP A 21 -27.57 22.98 -19.59
N CYS A 22 -27.76 23.74 -20.67
CA CYS A 22 -29.04 23.83 -21.38
C CYS A 22 -29.35 22.52 -22.13
N PRO A 23 -30.55 21.92 -21.96
CA PRO A 23 -30.90 20.70 -22.67
C PRO A 23 -31.04 20.87 -24.18
N ARG A 24 -31.18 22.10 -24.69
CA ARG A 24 -31.38 22.39 -26.11
C ARG A 24 -30.07 22.55 -26.88
N CYS A 25 -29.10 23.26 -26.32
CA CYS A 25 -27.84 23.59 -26.99
C CYS A 25 -26.58 23.19 -26.22
N ARG A 26 -26.72 22.58 -25.03
CA ARG A 26 -25.62 22.27 -24.09
C ARG A 26 -24.79 23.46 -23.61
N GLY A 27 -25.16 24.69 -23.97
CA GLY A 27 -24.54 25.92 -23.45
C GLY A 27 -24.78 26.13 -21.95
N ALA A 28 -23.93 26.93 -21.31
CA ALA A 28 -24.02 27.23 -19.88
C ALA A 28 -25.35 27.94 -19.55
N LEU A 29 -26.02 27.45 -18.49
CA LEU A 29 -27.17 28.13 -17.89
C LEU A 29 -26.64 29.09 -16.82
N MET A 30 -26.90 30.39 -17.00
CA MET A 30 -26.45 31.39 -16.04
C MET A 30 -27.21 31.22 -14.73
N ALA A 31 -26.48 31.33 -13.60
CA ALA A 31 -27.09 31.28 -12.29
C ALA A 31 -28.15 32.39 -12.19
N PRO A 32 -29.33 32.08 -11.62
CA PRO A 32 -30.32 33.11 -11.42
C PRO A 32 -29.76 34.10 -10.38
N LEU A 33 -29.52 35.34 -10.81
CA LEU A 33 -29.12 36.43 -9.89
C LEU A 33 -30.19 36.51 -8.80
N ALA A 34 -29.80 36.18 -7.57
CA ALA A 34 -30.59 36.51 -6.41
C ALA A 34 -30.66 38.03 -6.32
N GLU A 35 -31.85 38.56 -6.06
CA GLU A 35 -32.04 39.97 -5.72
C GLU A 35 -31.01 40.34 -4.64
N MET A 36 -30.11 41.29 -4.94
CA MET A 36 -29.48 42.10 -3.91
C MET A 36 -30.62 42.80 -3.18
N THR A 37 -31.03 42.25 -2.04
CA THR A 37 -31.88 42.95 -1.08
C THR A 37 -31.13 44.20 -0.65
N ALA A 38 -31.63 45.36 -1.06
CA ALA A 38 -31.11 46.67 -0.69
C ALA A 38 -31.45 47.03 0.77
N GLU A 39 -31.26 46.09 1.70
CA GLU A 39 -31.70 46.17 3.10
C GLU A 39 -30.55 46.00 4.10
N GLU A 40 -29.30 46.26 3.70
CA GLU A 40 -28.13 46.30 4.61
C GLU A 40 -27.56 47.71 4.81
N ARG A 41 -28.33 48.74 4.50
CA ARG A 41 -27.94 50.14 4.69
C ARG A 41 -28.98 50.84 5.55
N TRP A 42 -28.81 50.80 6.89
CA TRP A 42 -29.15 51.83 7.91
C TRP A 42 -29.33 51.12 9.27
N ARG A 43 -28.31 51.10 10.16
CA ARG A 43 -28.19 51.93 11.38
C ARG A 43 -29.51 52.26 12.10
N THR A 44 -29.60 51.72 13.32
CA THR A 44 -30.12 52.17 14.65
C THR A 44 -31.14 53.34 14.80
N PRO A 45 -31.90 53.35 15.91
CA PRO A 45 -33.31 53.75 15.95
C PRO A 45 -33.55 55.16 16.50
N ALA A 46 -34.63 55.82 16.04
CA ALA A 46 -35.32 56.87 16.79
C ALA A 46 -36.71 57.20 16.19
N GLY A 47 -37.69 57.42 17.07
CA GLY A 47 -38.72 58.45 16.89
C GLY A 47 -40.00 58.05 16.16
N ALA A 48 -41.11 58.04 16.90
CA ALA A 48 -42.47 57.86 16.41
C ALA A 48 -42.97 59.06 15.58
N GLN A 49 -43.88 58.80 14.62
CA GLN A 49 -45.07 59.63 14.35
C GLN A 49 -45.95 59.00 13.24
N VAL A 50 -47.25 58.90 13.51
CA VAL A 50 -48.33 58.66 12.55
C VAL A 50 -48.92 60.04 12.21
N PRO A 51 -49.16 60.37 10.92
CA PRO A 51 -50.56 60.59 10.52
C PRO A 51 -50.92 60.12 9.09
N THR A 52 -52.14 59.59 9.02
CA THR A 52 -53.22 59.73 8.02
C THR A 52 -52.89 59.99 6.54
N ALA A 53 -53.48 59.12 5.70
CA ALA A 53 -53.31 59.02 4.25
C ALA A 53 -53.86 60.21 3.42
N PRO A 54 -53.29 60.42 2.22
CA PRO A 54 -54.05 60.76 1.03
C PRO A 54 -54.04 59.61 0.01
N ALA A 55 -55.11 59.50 -0.76
CA ALA A 55 -55.31 58.47 -1.79
C ALA A 55 -54.24 58.56 -2.90
N MET A 56 -53.18 57.77 -2.77
CA MET A 56 -52.13 57.64 -3.78
C MET A 56 -52.64 56.75 -4.93
N ARG A 57 -52.89 57.36 -6.10
CA ARG A 57 -53.05 56.61 -7.36
C ARG A 57 -51.84 55.68 -7.52
N ARG A 58 -52.07 54.37 -7.44
CA ARG A 58 -51.03 53.35 -7.65
C ARG A 58 -50.60 53.35 -9.12
N THR A 59 -49.57 54.11 -9.45
CA THR A 59 -48.78 53.89 -10.67
C THR A 59 -48.18 52.49 -10.61
N PRO A 60 -48.40 51.61 -11.60
CA PRO A 60 -47.80 50.28 -11.60
C PRO A 60 -46.27 50.41 -11.67
N PRO A 61 -45.51 49.56 -10.97
CA PRO A 61 -44.05 49.58 -11.03
C PRO A 61 -43.61 49.36 -12.49
N ARG A 62 -42.96 50.37 -13.09
CA ARG A 62 -42.30 50.23 -14.39
C ARG A 62 -41.11 49.31 -14.20
N LEU A 63 -41.13 48.15 -14.86
CA LEU A 63 -39.98 47.23 -14.84
C LEU A 63 -38.79 47.85 -15.60
N PRO A 64 -37.55 47.48 -15.25
CA PRO A 64 -36.38 47.81 -16.04
C PRO A 64 -36.52 47.34 -17.50
N PRO A 65 -35.93 48.06 -18.47
CA PRO A 65 -35.96 47.66 -19.87
C PRO A 65 -35.44 46.23 -20.05
N GLY A 66 -36.19 45.40 -20.79
CA GLY A 66 -35.89 43.98 -21.01
C GLY A 66 -36.71 42.98 -20.19
N PHE A 67 -37.52 43.44 -19.23
CA PHE A 67 -38.40 42.58 -18.42
C PHE A 67 -39.87 42.77 -18.78
N ARG A 68 -40.58 41.66 -19.00
CA ARG A 68 -42.02 41.62 -19.28
C ARG A 68 -42.70 40.72 -18.25
N TRP A 69 -43.71 41.25 -17.55
CA TRP A 69 -44.57 40.40 -16.73
C TRP A 69 -45.30 39.39 -17.61
N ILE A 70 -45.20 38.13 -17.24
CA ILE A 70 -45.98 37.04 -17.83
C ILE A 70 -46.70 36.35 -16.68
N ALA A 71 -48.02 36.52 -16.62
CA ALA A 71 -48.84 35.76 -15.70
C ALA A 71 -48.93 34.33 -16.22
N VAL A 72 -48.21 33.40 -15.58
CA VAL A 72 -48.32 31.97 -15.88
C VAL A 72 -49.38 31.38 -14.97
N ARG A 73 -50.33 30.61 -15.53
CA ARG A 73 -51.32 29.87 -14.77
C ARG A 73 -50.58 28.98 -13.75
N PRO A 74 -50.89 29.05 -12.44
CA PRO A 74 -50.26 28.19 -11.45
C PRO A 74 -50.39 26.74 -11.92
N GLY A 75 -49.26 26.03 -12.00
CA GLY A 75 -49.28 24.59 -12.28
C GLY A 75 -50.05 23.84 -11.18
N ALA A 76 -50.43 22.60 -11.45
CA ALA A 76 -51.08 21.74 -10.47
C ALA A 76 -50.34 21.77 -9.12
N ALA A 77 -51.10 21.87 -8.04
CA ALA A 77 -50.56 21.95 -6.70
C ALA A 77 -49.57 20.78 -6.47
N PRO A 78 -48.40 21.03 -5.86
CA PRO A 78 -47.50 19.95 -5.47
C PRO A 78 -48.27 18.93 -4.62
N PRO A 79 -47.99 17.63 -4.77
CA PRO A 79 -48.60 16.64 -3.90
C PRO A 79 -48.30 17.00 -2.43
N PRO A 80 -49.27 16.82 -1.51
CA PRO A 80 -49.05 17.11 -0.11
C PRO A 80 -47.86 16.28 0.38
N ARG A 81 -46.87 16.97 0.98
CA ARG A 81 -45.74 16.28 1.60
C ARG A 81 -46.30 15.41 2.72
N HIS A 82 -45.99 14.12 2.69
CA HIS A 82 -46.25 13.24 3.83
C HIS A 82 -45.57 13.85 5.06
N GLY A 83 -46.35 14.10 6.10
CA GLY A 83 -45.85 14.62 7.36
C GLY A 83 -44.76 13.70 7.94
N PRO A 84 -43.84 14.24 8.76
CA PRO A 84 -42.85 13.43 9.42
C PRO A 84 -43.56 12.34 10.23
N ARG A 85 -43.19 11.07 9.99
CA ARG A 85 -43.63 9.96 10.84
C ARG A 85 -43.15 10.27 12.25
N LEU A 86 -44.05 10.31 13.24
CA LEU A 86 -43.67 10.37 14.64
C LEU A 86 -42.76 9.17 14.90
N ARG A 87 -41.45 9.41 14.99
CA ARG A 87 -40.55 8.46 15.59
C ARG A 87 -41.01 8.35 17.04
N GLY A 88 -41.09 7.11 17.54
CA GLY A 88 -41.56 6.83 18.89
C GLY A 88 -40.83 7.66 19.96
N PRO A 89 -41.31 7.61 21.23
CA PRO A 89 -40.73 8.39 22.30
C PRO A 89 -39.20 8.24 22.33
N THR A 90 -38.49 9.36 22.49
CA THR A 90 -37.03 9.36 22.63
C THR A 90 -36.63 8.35 23.71
N PRO A 91 -35.74 7.39 23.40
CA PRO A 91 -35.38 6.35 24.36
C PRO A 91 -34.83 6.99 25.63
N ARG A 92 -35.42 6.64 26.78
CA ARG A 92 -34.97 7.07 28.10
C ARG A 92 -33.97 6.04 28.62
N TYR A 93 -32.74 6.46 28.80
CA TYR A 93 -31.71 5.64 29.43
C TYR A 93 -31.61 6.03 30.91
N ALA A 94 -31.55 5.04 31.80
CA ALA A 94 -31.37 5.28 33.23
C ALA A 94 -29.97 5.85 33.57
N VAL A 95 -29.04 5.78 32.61
CA VAL A 95 -27.66 6.26 32.73
C VAL A 95 -27.32 7.06 31.49
N ILE A 96 -26.50 8.10 31.64
CA ILE A 96 -25.95 8.88 30.51
C ILE A 96 -25.26 7.90 29.56
N PRO A 97 -25.75 7.79 28.31
CA PRO A 97 -25.27 6.75 27.44
C PRO A 97 -23.87 7.10 26.91
N ARG A 98 -22.95 6.11 26.94
CA ARG A 98 -21.53 6.30 26.62
C ARG A 98 -21.19 6.05 25.14
N TRP A 99 -22.16 6.15 24.23
CA TRP A 99 -21.96 5.93 22.79
C TRP A 99 -21.41 7.15 22.04
N GLY A 100 -20.94 8.18 22.76
CA GLY A 100 -20.14 9.22 22.13
C GLY A 100 -18.88 8.64 21.49
N LEU A 101 -18.32 9.37 20.51
CA LEU A 101 -17.02 9.05 19.92
C LEU A 101 -15.95 9.19 21.01
N ALA A 102 -15.76 8.14 21.79
CA ALA A 102 -14.70 8.07 22.76
C ALA A 102 -13.39 7.96 21.97
N ASP A 103 -12.61 9.03 21.98
CA ASP A 103 -11.24 9.05 21.47
C ASP A 103 -10.38 8.22 22.43
N ARG A 104 -10.52 6.90 22.34
CA ARG A 104 -9.64 5.98 23.04
C ARG A 104 -8.32 6.03 22.32
N VAL A 105 -7.36 6.72 22.93
CA VAL A 105 -5.95 6.55 22.58
C VAL A 105 -5.58 5.16 23.06
N ASP A 106 -5.79 4.16 22.22
CA ASP A 106 -5.20 2.85 22.44
C ASP A 106 -3.67 3.09 22.48
N GLN A 107 -3.09 3.03 23.67
CA GLN A 107 -1.65 2.95 23.81
C GLN A 107 -1.24 1.68 23.09
N ALA A 108 -0.72 1.84 21.87
CA ALA A 108 -0.14 0.74 21.12
C ALA A 108 0.80 0.00 22.09
N PRO A 109 0.63 -1.31 22.31
CA PRO A 109 1.52 -2.07 23.18
C PRO A 109 2.95 -1.77 22.73
N ALA A 110 3.83 -1.44 23.69
CA ALA A 110 5.21 -1.10 23.40
C ALA A 110 5.77 -2.09 22.35
N PRO A 111 6.33 -1.62 21.22
CA PRO A 111 6.70 -2.50 20.11
C PRO A 111 7.65 -3.64 20.51
N ALA A 112 8.37 -3.46 21.62
CA ALA A 112 9.22 -4.48 22.24
C ALA A 112 8.44 -5.72 22.74
N ALA A 113 7.21 -5.58 23.23
CA ALA A 113 6.45 -6.71 23.80
C ALA A 113 5.87 -7.63 22.71
N VAL A 114 5.45 -7.08 21.58
CA VAL A 114 4.96 -7.85 20.42
C VAL A 114 6.14 -8.50 19.68
N SER A 115 7.26 -7.78 19.53
CA SER A 115 8.47 -8.35 18.92
C SER A 115 9.10 -9.45 19.78
N ALA A 116 9.09 -9.31 21.11
CA ALA A 116 9.62 -10.32 22.03
C ALA A 116 8.77 -11.60 22.02
N LYS A 117 7.44 -11.49 21.93
CA LYS A 117 6.55 -12.66 21.84
C LYS A 117 6.66 -13.39 20.50
N ALA A 118 6.91 -12.68 19.40
CA ALA A 118 7.20 -13.28 18.09
C ALA A 118 8.62 -13.92 18.04
N ALA A 119 9.59 -13.31 18.71
CA ALA A 119 10.96 -13.83 18.83
C ALA A 119 11.04 -15.10 19.72
N ALA A 120 10.21 -15.19 20.76
CA ALA A 120 10.14 -16.36 21.64
C ALA A 120 9.64 -17.64 20.94
N ILE A 121 8.90 -17.50 19.82
CA ILE A 121 8.37 -18.63 19.03
C ILE A 121 9.31 -18.94 17.84
N GLY A 122 10.64 -18.79 17.99
CA GLY A 122 11.64 -19.28 17.01
C GLY A 122 11.32 -18.96 15.54
N THR A 123 10.63 -17.84 15.27
CA THR A 123 10.35 -17.38 13.91
C THR A 123 11.63 -16.71 13.44
N GLY A 124 12.09 -17.02 12.22
CA GLY A 124 13.41 -16.61 11.75
C GLY A 124 13.58 -15.11 11.91
N ALA A 125 14.40 -14.68 12.87
CA ALA A 125 14.68 -13.27 13.09
C ALA A 125 15.12 -12.66 11.75
N PRO A 126 14.74 -11.41 11.42
CA PRO A 126 15.07 -10.80 10.14
C PRO A 126 16.59 -10.79 9.88
N ALA A 127 17.40 -10.77 10.95
CA ALA A 127 18.84 -10.96 10.88
C ALA A 127 19.26 -12.34 10.32
N ALA A 128 18.62 -13.43 10.76
CA ALA A 128 18.89 -14.79 10.29
C ALA A 128 18.48 -14.98 8.82
N VAL A 129 17.38 -14.37 8.38
CA VAL A 129 16.97 -14.39 6.97
C VAL A 129 18.01 -13.64 6.12
N ARG A 130 18.45 -12.47 6.57
CA ARG A 130 19.48 -11.67 5.89
C ARG A 130 20.81 -12.40 5.77
N THR A 131 21.29 -13.02 6.85
CA THR A 131 22.53 -13.80 6.81
C THR A 131 22.40 -15.00 5.88
N MET A 132 21.28 -15.72 5.92
CA MET A 132 21.05 -16.86 5.03
C MET A 132 20.99 -16.45 3.55
N LEU A 133 20.35 -15.32 3.23
CA LEU A 133 20.32 -14.79 1.87
C LEU A 133 21.73 -14.44 1.37
N PHE A 134 22.56 -13.84 2.22
CA PHE A 134 23.96 -13.54 1.90
C PHE A 134 24.79 -14.82 1.70
N VAL A 135 24.67 -15.79 2.61
CA VAL A 135 25.35 -17.10 2.51
C VAL A 135 24.93 -17.81 1.23
N SER A 136 23.65 -17.85 0.90
CA SER A 136 23.17 -18.51 -0.31
C SER A 136 23.66 -17.84 -1.58
N LEU A 137 23.67 -16.50 -1.61
CA LEU A 137 24.24 -15.74 -2.72
C LEU A 137 25.71 -16.11 -2.93
N LEU A 138 26.49 -16.20 -1.84
CA LEU A 138 27.89 -16.59 -1.87
C LEU A 138 28.06 -18.04 -2.33
N VAL A 139 27.27 -18.98 -1.81
CA VAL A 139 27.30 -20.40 -2.22
C VAL A 139 27.01 -20.56 -3.70
N PHE A 140 25.97 -19.91 -4.24
CA PHE A 140 25.66 -19.97 -5.67
C PHE A 140 26.73 -19.31 -6.54
N SER A 141 27.33 -18.22 -6.07
CA SER A 141 28.43 -17.55 -6.78
C SER A 141 29.69 -18.44 -6.83
N ILE A 142 30.02 -19.10 -5.71
CA ILE A 142 31.11 -20.08 -5.65
C ILE A 142 30.81 -21.29 -6.54
N ALA A 143 29.58 -21.79 -6.53
CA ALA A 143 29.16 -22.88 -7.40
C ALA A 143 29.38 -22.54 -8.88
N ALA A 144 28.95 -21.35 -9.31
CA ALA A 144 29.21 -20.88 -10.67
C ALA A 144 30.71 -20.88 -11.00
N LEU A 145 31.56 -20.36 -10.11
CA LEU A 145 33.01 -20.34 -10.29
C LEU A 145 33.61 -21.75 -10.38
N VAL A 146 33.19 -22.69 -9.53
CA VAL A 146 33.65 -24.09 -9.56
C VAL A 146 33.31 -24.73 -10.91
N PHE A 147 32.12 -24.50 -11.45
CA PHE A 147 31.74 -25.05 -12.76
C PHE A 147 32.46 -24.35 -13.92
N VAL A 148 32.82 -23.07 -13.80
CA VAL A 148 33.73 -22.40 -14.75
C VAL A 148 35.11 -23.04 -14.73
N VAL A 149 35.69 -23.29 -13.55
CA VAL A 149 36.97 -23.99 -13.41
C VAL A 149 36.88 -25.39 -14.03
N ARG A 150 35.80 -26.13 -13.77
CA ARG A 150 35.56 -27.43 -14.39
C ARG A 150 35.51 -27.34 -15.92
N TYR A 151 34.85 -26.34 -16.48
CA TYR A 151 34.81 -26.12 -17.92
C TYR A 151 36.20 -25.85 -18.49
N VAL A 152 37.00 -24.99 -17.84
CA VAL A 152 38.39 -24.71 -18.24
C VAL A 152 39.24 -25.98 -18.19
N LEU A 153 39.11 -26.80 -17.15
CA LEU A 153 39.81 -28.08 -17.07
C LEU A 153 39.41 -29.03 -18.20
N LEU A 154 38.15 -29.05 -18.64
CA LEU A 154 37.73 -29.82 -19.81
C LEU A 154 38.38 -29.31 -21.11
N VAL A 155 38.49 -27.99 -21.28
CA VAL A 155 39.15 -27.39 -22.45
C VAL A 155 40.65 -27.72 -22.47
N ILE A 156 41.32 -27.67 -21.32
CA ILE A 156 42.74 -28.06 -21.20
C ILE A 156 42.89 -29.56 -21.47
N ASN A 157 42.03 -30.40 -20.88
CA ASN A 157 42.07 -31.84 -21.06
C ASN A 157 41.91 -32.28 -22.52
N ARG A 158 41.32 -31.44 -23.37
CA ARG A 158 41.21 -31.68 -24.82
C ARG A 158 42.57 -31.73 -25.52
N ASN A 159 43.53 -30.91 -25.08
CA ASN A 159 44.84 -30.78 -25.72
C ASN A 159 45.99 -31.41 -24.92
N THR A 160 45.76 -31.70 -23.64
CA THR A 160 46.75 -32.31 -22.74
C THR A 160 46.06 -33.33 -21.85
N LEU A 161 46.60 -34.54 -21.70
CA LEU A 161 46.02 -35.51 -20.77
C LEU A 161 46.12 -34.98 -19.33
N LEU A 162 44.98 -34.68 -18.71
CA LEU A 162 44.94 -34.22 -17.33
C LEU A 162 45.31 -35.36 -16.38
N ASN A 163 46.01 -35.04 -15.29
CA ASN A 163 46.28 -36.01 -14.24
C ASN A 163 44.97 -36.55 -13.64
N SER A 164 44.86 -37.87 -13.49
CA SER A 164 43.64 -38.55 -12.98
C SER A 164 43.19 -38.04 -11.61
N VAL A 165 44.12 -37.67 -10.73
CA VAL A 165 43.80 -37.08 -9.41
C VAL A 165 43.12 -35.73 -9.55
N VAL A 166 43.60 -34.88 -10.47
CA VAL A 166 43.00 -33.55 -10.73
C VAL A 166 41.62 -33.70 -11.37
N ALA A 167 41.46 -34.64 -12.29
CA ALA A 167 40.17 -34.95 -12.90
C ALA A 167 39.16 -35.44 -11.85
N GLY A 168 39.57 -36.38 -10.98
CA GLY A 168 38.75 -36.88 -9.89
C GLY A 168 38.38 -35.79 -8.88
N ALA A 169 39.34 -34.96 -8.48
CA ALA A 169 39.11 -33.84 -7.57
C ALA A 169 38.09 -32.84 -8.14
N SER A 170 38.16 -32.52 -9.44
CA SER A 170 37.21 -31.63 -10.09
C SER A 170 35.77 -32.18 -10.08
N VAL A 171 35.60 -33.50 -10.27
CA VAL A 171 34.28 -34.14 -10.21
C VAL A 171 33.70 -34.05 -8.81
N TRP A 172 34.48 -34.42 -7.78
CA TRP A 172 34.04 -34.35 -6.39
C TRP A 172 33.74 -32.93 -5.92
N LEU A 173 34.56 -31.95 -6.32
CA LEU A 173 34.32 -30.55 -6.02
C LEU A 173 32.98 -30.07 -6.59
N GLY A 174 32.65 -30.48 -7.82
CA GLY A 174 31.35 -30.20 -8.45
C GLY A 174 30.17 -30.82 -7.67
N ILE A 175 30.31 -32.04 -7.17
CA ILE A 175 29.27 -32.71 -6.37
C ILE A 175 29.08 -32.01 -5.03
N LEU A 176 30.17 -31.72 -4.31
CA LEU A 176 30.13 -31.07 -3.00
C LEU A 176 29.50 -29.68 -3.09
N VAL A 177 29.88 -28.88 -4.08
CA VAL A 177 29.31 -27.53 -4.25
C VAL A 177 27.84 -27.58 -4.65
N SER A 178 27.42 -28.58 -5.43
CA SER A 178 26.02 -28.80 -5.79
C SER A 178 25.18 -29.18 -4.57
N LEU A 179 25.70 -30.04 -3.70
CA LEU A 179 25.04 -30.42 -2.45
C LEU A 179 24.90 -29.22 -1.52
N ALA A 180 25.97 -28.42 -1.36
CA ALA A 180 25.93 -27.19 -0.58
C ALA A 180 24.89 -26.21 -1.14
N ALA A 181 24.80 -26.07 -2.46
CA ALA A 181 23.80 -25.23 -3.13
C ALA A 181 22.35 -25.71 -2.87
N ILE A 182 22.10 -27.01 -2.87
CA ILE A 182 20.77 -27.58 -2.55
C ILE A 182 20.38 -27.28 -1.10
N VAL A 183 21.30 -27.50 -0.15
CA VAL A 183 21.06 -27.22 1.27
C VAL A 183 20.81 -25.72 1.48
N ALA A 184 21.62 -24.86 0.87
CA ALA A 184 21.45 -23.41 0.93
C ALA A 184 20.12 -22.94 0.33
N ALA A 185 19.71 -23.52 -0.82
CA ALA A 185 18.42 -23.24 -1.44
C ALA A 185 17.25 -23.63 -0.52
N GLY A 186 17.27 -24.86 0.01
CA GLY A 186 16.20 -25.39 0.85
C GLY A 186 16.03 -24.61 2.16
N THR A 187 17.14 -24.31 2.83
CA THR A 187 17.14 -23.51 4.06
C THR A 187 16.66 -22.07 3.81
N THR A 188 17.08 -21.44 2.71
CA THR A 188 16.59 -20.11 2.32
C THR A 188 15.08 -20.10 2.07
N VAL A 189 14.56 -21.07 1.32
CA VAL A 189 13.13 -21.21 1.04
C VAL A 189 12.34 -21.37 2.34
N VAL A 190 12.79 -22.25 3.24
CA VAL A 190 12.15 -22.47 4.54
C VAL A 190 12.13 -21.20 5.39
N LEU A 191 13.25 -20.48 5.48
CA LEU A 191 13.33 -19.24 6.26
C LEU A 191 12.46 -18.13 5.68
N LEU A 192 12.44 -17.97 4.35
CA LEU A 192 11.59 -17.00 3.67
C LEU A 192 10.10 -17.31 3.87
N ILE A 193 9.69 -18.58 3.79
CA ILE A 193 8.30 -18.97 4.03
C ILE A 193 7.90 -18.71 5.48
N ARG A 194 8.76 -19.08 6.46
CA ARG A 194 8.51 -18.80 7.88
C ARG A 194 8.38 -17.30 8.15
N TRP A 195 9.27 -16.49 7.57
CA TRP A 195 9.20 -15.03 7.66
C TRP A 195 7.92 -14.48 7.02
N LEU A 196 7.56 -14.94 5.83
CA LEU A 196 6.35 -14.51 5.12
C LEU A 196 5.09 -14.80 5.94
N ILE A 197 4.96 -15.99 6.51
CA ILE A 197 3.81 -16.38 7.35
C ILE A 197 3.75 -15.51 8.61
N ALA A 198 4.88 -15.30 9.30
CA ALA A 198 4.93 -14.48 10.51
C ALA A 198 4.57 -13.02 10.22
N ARG A 199 5.10 -12.46 9.12
CA ARG A 199 4.86 -11.08 8.72
C ARG A 199 3.42 -10.84 8.27
N ARG A 200 2.85 -11.77 7.50
CA ARG A 200 1.43 -11.73 7.13
C ARG A 200 0.54 -11.75 8.36
N ALA A 201 0.75 -12.70 9.28
CA ALA A 201 -0.01 -12.76 10.52
C ALA A 201 0.04 -11.43 11.30
N ALA A 202 1.20 -10.78 11.39
CA ALA A 202 1.32 -9.47 12.02
C ALA A 202 0.57 -8.36 11.25
N ALA A 203 0.72 -8.29 9.92
CA ALA A 203 0.09 -7.27 9.08
C ALA A 203 -1.45 -7.34 9.12
N PHE A 204 -2.01 -8.55 9.05
CA PHE A 204 -3.47 -8.76 9.12
C PHE A 204 -4.02 -8.45 10.52
N LEU A 205 -3.29 -8.80 11.58
CA LEU A 205 -3.67 -8.43 12.95
C LEU A 205 -3.69 -6.92 13.16
N HIS A 206 -2.72 -6.17 12.61
CA HIS A 206 -2.69 -4.71 12.68
C HIS A 206 -3.89 -4.05 11.97
N GLN A 207 -4.37 -4.66 10.88
CA GLN A 207 -5.55 -4.21 10.13
C GLN A 207 -6.88 -4.69 10.74
N GLY A 208 -6.84 -5.50 11.81
CA GLY A 208 -8.04 -6.06 12.44
C GLY A 208 -8.77 -7.11 11.60
N LEU A 209 -8.12 -7.65 10.56
CA LEU A 209 -8.68 -8.65 9.66
C LEU A 209 -8.14 -10.05 10.01
N PRO A 210 -8.98 -11.10 9.99
CA PRO A 210 -8.49 -12.46 10.11
C PRO A 210 -7.69 -12.87 8.86
N GLU A 211 -6.58 -13.61 9.04
CA GLU A 211 -5.82 -14.18 7.92
C GLU A 211 -6.72 -15.13 7.12
N GLN A 212 -6.89 -14.87 5.83
CA GLN A 212 -7.80 -15.64 4.96
C GLN A 212 -7.28 -17.04 4.63
N ARG A 213 -5.96 -17.27 4.73
CA ARG A 213 -5.30 -18.51 4.30
C ARG A 213 -4.71 -19.25 5.50
N CYS A 214 -4.88 -20.57 5.53
CA CYS A 214 -4.22 -21.39 6.53
C CYS A 214 -2.71 -21.49 6.24
N ALA A 215 -1.89 -21.64 7.30
CA ALA A 215 -0.43 -21.74 7.15
C ALA A 215 -0.02 -22.91 6.24
N ARG A 216 -0.76 -24.03 6.26
CA ARG A 216 -0.52 -25.19 5.38
C ARG A 216 -0.71 -24.86 3.91
N ALA A 217 -1.71 -24.05 3.55
CA ALA A 217 -1.92 -23.61 2.18
C ALA A 217 -0.80 -22.67 1.70
N LEU A 218 -0.27 -21.82 2.58
CA LEU A 218 0.90 -20.99 2.27
C LEU A 218 2.15 -21.85 2.01
N TRP A 219 2.41 -22.85 2.85
CA TRP A 219 3.50 -23.82 2.64
C TRP A 219 3.33 -24.59 1.33
N ALA A 220 2.16 -25.15 1.08
CA ALA A 220 1.87 -25.90 -0.13
C ALA A 220 2.02 -25.01 -1.38
N GLY A 221 1.47 -23.80 -1.35
CA GLY A 221 1.58 -22.85 -2.47
C GLY A 221 3.01 -22.42 -2.78
N CYS A 222 3.92 -22.41 -1.79
CA CYS A 222 5.33 -22.05 -2.01
C CYS A 222 6.23 -23.25 -2.36
N LEU A 223 5.94 -24.45 -1.85
CA LEU A 223 6.79 -25.63 -2.08
C LEU A 223 6.41 -26.42 -3.34
N LEU A 224 5.15 -26.38 -3.76
CA LEU A 224 4.70 -27.20 -4.88
C LEU A 224 5.28 -26.65 -6.19
N PRO A 225 6.13 -27.41 -6.92
CA PRO A 225 6.76 -26.93 -8.14
C PRO A 225 5.73 -26.49 -9.17
N VAL A 226 6.09 -25.50 -10.01
CA VAL A 226 5.23 -24.85 -11.03
C VAL A 226 4.12 -24.00 -10.42
N VAL A 227 3.38 -24.52 -9.46
CA VAL A 227 2.35 -23.79 -8.70
C VAL A 227 2.97 -22.63 -7.94
N ASN A 228 4.16 -22.84 -7.37
CA ASN A 228 4.91 -21.82 -6.65
C ASN A 228 5.25 -20.59 -7.48
N LEU A 229 5.56 -20.75 -8.78
CA LEU A 229 5.86 -19.64 -9.69
C LEU A 229 4.71 -18.65 -9.81
N LEU A 230 3.47 -19.08 -9.58
CA LEU A 230 2.28 -18.22 -9.62
C LEU A 230 1.83 -17.79 -8.22
N TRP A 231 1.82 -18.71 -7.26
CA TRP A 231 1.27 -18.43 -5.93
C TRP A 231 2.19 -17.64 -5.01
N ALA A 232 3.50 -17.90 -5.03
CA ALA A 232 4.42 -17.19 -4.14
C ALA A 232 4.47 -15.68 -4.41
N PRO A 233 4.50 -15.18 -5.67
CA PRO A 233 4.40 -13.76 -5.96
C PRO A 233 3.06 -13.17 -5.54
N VAL A 234 1.95 -13.90 -5.73
CA VAL A 234 0.62 -13.48 -5.27
C VAL A 234 0.61 -13.26 -3.77
N TYR A 235 1.21 -14.16 -2.98
CA TYR A 235 1.29 -13.99 -1.52
C TYR A 235 2.09 -12.77 -1.09
N VAL A 236 3.16 -12.45 -1.82
CA VAL A 236 3.97 -11.25 -1.57
C VAL A 236 3.23 -9.98 -1.99
N ILE A 237 2.49 -10.02 -3.11
CA ILE A 237 1.67 -8.90 -3.59
C ILE A 237 0.52 -8.61 -2.62
N GLU A 238 -0.20 -9.63 -2.17
CA GLU A 238 -1.25 -9.51 -1.15
C GLU A 238 -0.69 -8.83 0.13
N LEU A 239 0.48 -9.27 0.60
CA LEU A 239 1.14 -8.65 1.76
C LEU A 239 1.48 -7.17 1.47
N ALA A 240 2.03 -6.86 0.30
CA ALA A 240 2.38 -5.49 -0.08
C ALA A 240 1.16 -4.57 -0.20
N LEU A 241 -0.01 -5.11 -0.56
CA LEU A 241 -1.28 -4.37 -0.59
C LEU A 241 -1.82 -4.12 0.82
N VAL A 242 -1.74 -5.12 1.71
CA VAL A 242 -2.17 -4.98 3.11
C VAL A 242 -1.28 -4.00 3.86
N GLU A 243 0.02 -3.95 3.59
CA GLU A 243 0.91 -2.96 4.20
C GLU A 243 0.90 -1.60 3.48
N ASP A 244 0.09 -1.39 2.43
CA ASP A 244 0.05 -0.17 1.59
C ASP A 244 1.42 0.24 0.99
N HIS A 245 2.28 -0.74 0.73
CA HIS A 245 3.63 -0.56 0.19
C HIS A 245 3.77 -0.99 -1.28
N TYR A 246 2.67 -1.41 -1.91
CA TYR A 246 2.66 -2.00 -3.24
C TYR A 246 3.27 -1.08 -4.32
N ALA A 247 2.98 0.22 -4.29
CA ALA A 247 3.52 1.16 -5.28
C ALA A 247 5.06 1.19 -5.31
N ARG A 248 5.72 1.05 -4.16
CA ARG A 248 7.18 1.00 -4.02
C ARG A 248 7.74 -0.37 -4.37
N LEU A 249 7.07 -1.44 -3.95
CA LEU A 249 7.56 -2.81 -4.04
C LEU A 249 7.23 -3.50 -5.38
N ARG A 250 6.31 -2.95 -6.18
CA ARG A 250 5.90 -3.53 -7.46
C ARG A 250 7.08 -3.86 -8.39
N ARG A 251 8.02 -2.91 -8.57
CA ARG A 251 9.20 -3.14 -9.45
C ARG A 251 10.10 -4.25 -8.91
N PRO A 252 10.56 -4.22 -7.64
CA PRO A 252 11.32 -5.32 -7.05
C PRO A 252 10.63 -6.69 -7.17
N ILE A 253 9.33 -6.76 -6.89
CA ILE A 253 8.56 -8.01 -6.94
C ILE A 253 8.54 -8.58 -8.37
N VAL A 254 8.26 -7.75 -9.37
CA VAL A 254 8.23 -8.20 -10.78
C VAL A 254 9.61 -8.65 -11.26
N VAL A 255 10.67 -7.92 -10.92
CA VAL A 255 12.05 -8.30 -11.28
C VAL A 255 12.44 -9.63 -10.64
N TRP A 256 12.15 -9.80 -9.35
CA TRP A 256 12.36 -11.08 -8.67
C TRP A 256 11.58 -12.21 -9.32
N TRP A 257 10.30 -11.98 -9.65
CA TRP A 257 9.47 -12.99 -10.29
C TRP A 257 10.01 -13.44 -11.65
N ILE A 258 10.41 -12.49 -12.51
CA ILE A 258 11.02 -12.81 -13.81
C ILE A 258 12.34 -13.56 -13.62
N ALA A 259 13.22 -13.08 -12.73
CA ALA A 259 14.48 -13.74 -12.44
C ALA A 259 14.28 -15.19 -11.97
N TRP A 260 13.27 -15.40 -11.12
CA TRP A 260 12.93 -16.73 -10.63
C TRP A 260 12.39 -17.65 -11.73
N VAL A 261 11.45 -17.18 -12.58
CA VAL A 261 10.94 -17.96 -13.73
C VAL A 261 12.08 -18.36 -14.66
N VAL A 262 12.96 -17.41 -15.01
CA VAL A 262 14.13 -17.66 -15.87
C VAL A 262 15.08 -18.66 -15.21
N SER A 263 15.38 -18.49 -13.92
CA SER A 263 16.23 -19.43 -13.18
C SER A 263 15.64 -20.83 -13.14
N THR A 264 14.32 -20.98 -12.94
CA THR A 264 13.65 -22.28 -12.96
C THR A 264 13.70 -22.92 -14.35
N ALA A 265 13.46 -22.17 -15.42
CA ALA A 265 13.53 -22.69 -16.78
C ALA A 265 14.94 -23.19 -17.13
N ILE A 266 15.98 -22.42 -16.78
CA ILE A 266 17.38 -22.80 -17.00
C ILE A 266 17.76 -24.02 -16.17
N SER A 267 17.34 -24.10 -14.91
CA SER A 267 17.60 -25.28 -14.07
C SER A 267 16.92 -26.53 -14.60
N ILE A 268 15.66 -26.45 -15.05
CA ILE A 268 14.96 -27.57 -15.68
C ILE A 268 15.70 -28.03 -16.94
N PHE A 269 16.13 -27.08 -17.77
CA PHE A 269 16.89 -27.40 -18.97
C PHE A 269 18.23 -28.08 -18.64
N ALA A 270 18.98 -27.56 -17.66
CA ALA A 270 20.23 -28.14 -17.19
C ALA A 270 20.06 -29.59 -16.68
N ILE A 271 18.98 -29.84 -15.93
CA ILE A 271 18.66 -31.18 -15.43
C ILE A 271 18.24 -32.11 -16.58
N ALA A 272 17.47 -31.61 -17.55
CA ALA A 272 17.07 -32.41 -18.71
C ALA A 272 18.28 -32.80 -19.57
N THR A 273 19.27 -31.92 -19.71
CA THR A 273 20.49 -32.17 -20.51
C THR A 273 21.59 -32.93 -19.77
N SER A 274 21.44 -33.21 -18.47
CA SER A 274 22.52 -33.83 -17.69
C SER A 274 22.82 -35.29 -18.06
N TRP A 275 21.93 -35.94 -18.81
CA TRP A 275 22.06 -37.35 -19.22
C TRP A 275 22.92 -37.55 -20.48
N VAL A 276 23.31 -36.47 -21.16
CA VAL A 276 24.13 -36.58 -22.37
C VAL A 276 25.56 -36.96 -22.00
N SER A 277 26.04 -38.08 -22.55
CA SER A 277 27.37 -38.64 -22.29
C SER A 277 28.42 -38.26 -23.33
N ASP A 278 28.02 -37.62 -24.43
CA ASP A 278 28.96 -37.11 -25.43
C ASP A 278 29.82 -35.97 -24.86
N ALA A 279 31.08 -35.87 -25.29
CA ALA A 279 32.03 -34.88 -24.77
C ALA A 279 31.53 -33.44 -24.97
N GLN A 280 30.90 -33.15 -26.11
CA GLN A 280 30.32 -31.83 -26.38
C GLN A 280 29.05 -31.59 -25.56
N GLY A 281 28.26 -32.64 -25.32
CA GLY A 281 27.12 -32.61 -24.41
C GLY A 281 27.52 -32.27 -22.97
N ILE A 282 28.59 -32.89 -22.46
CA ILE A 282 29.14 -32.60 -21.13
C ILE A 282 29.59 -31.15 -21.03
N ALA A 283 30.29 -30.63 -22.05
CA ALA A 283 30.72 -29.25 -22.08
C ALA A 283 29.54 -28.26 -22.09
N ASN A 284 28.55 -28.48 -22.98
CA ASN A 284 27.34 -27.67 -23.07
C ASN A 284 26.53 -27.68 -21.76
N ASN A 285 26.38 -28.86 -21.14
CA ASN A 285 25.73 -28.98 -19.85
C ASN A 285 26.49 -28.24 -18.76
N THR A 286 27.83 -28.26 -18.78
CA THR A 286 28.65 -27.52 -17.81
C THR A 286 28.42 -26.01 -17.93
N VAL A 287 28.38 -25.47 -19.15
CA VAL A 287 28.03 -24.06 -19.40
C VAL A 287 26.62 -23.75 -18.89
N MET A 288 25.67 -24.65 -19.12
CA MET A 288 24.31 -24.51 -18.62
C MET A 288 24.24 -24.50 -17.10
N MET A 289 25.01 -25.33 -16.40
CA MET A 289 25.13 -25.33 -14.95
C MET A 289 25.70 -24.01 -14.42
N VAL A 290 26.70 -23.43 -15.09
CA VAL A 290 27.21 -22.08 -14.75
C VAL A 290 26.08 -21.06 -14.84
N LEU A 291 25.35 -21.05 -15.95
CA LEU A 291 24.21 -20.15 -16.14
C LEU A 291 23.12 -20.36 -15.08
N ALA A 292 22.81 -21.61 -14.75
CA ALA A 292 21.84 -21.96 -13.72
C ALA A 292 22.22 -21.38 -12.35
N TYR A 293 23.49 -21.53 -11.93
CA TYR A 293 23.96 -20.98 -10.66
C TYR A 293 24.01 -19.46 -10.64
N LEU A 294 24.37 -18.81 -11.76
CA LEU A 294 24.32 -17.35 -11.87
C LEU A 294 22.88 -16.82 -11.80
N CYS A 295 21.93 -17.49 -12.46
CA CYS A 295 20.51 -17.13 -12.38
C CYS A 295 19.93 -17.40 -10.98
N ALA A 296 20.37 -18.46 -10.30
CA ALA A 296 20.00 -18.73 -8.91
C ALA A 296 20.54 -17.64 -7.98
N ALA A 297 21.80 -17.24 -8.14
CA ALA A 297 22.41 -16.12 -7.41
C ALA A 297 21.64 -14.81 -7.65
N ALA A 298 21.30 -14.49 -8.90
CA ALA A 298 20.49 -13.33 -9.25
C ALA A 298 19.09 -13.38 -8.63
N THR A 299 18.47 -14.56 -8.58
CA THR A 299 17.16 -14.78 -7.93
C THR A 299 17.25 -14.53 -6.42
N VAL A 300 18.31 -15.00 -5.76
CA VAL A 300 18.56 -14.71 -4.33
C VAL A 300 18.81 -13.22 -4.09
N ALA A 301 19.59 -12.57 -4.96
CA ALA A 301 19.85 -11.13 -4.83
C ALA A 301 18.57 -10.31 -5.01
N THR A 302 17.70 -10.67 -5.96
CA THR A 302 16.45 -9.96 -6.20
C THR A 302 15.42 -10.22 -5.11
N VAL A 303 15.30 -11.44 -4.57
CA VAL A 303 14.43 -11.70 -3.40
C VAL A 303 14.94 -10.98 -2.16
N ALA A 304 16.26 -10.85 -1.98
CA ALA A 304 16.84 -10.05 -0.90
C ALA A 304 16.46 -8.57 -1.02
N ARG A 305 16.37 -8.01 -2.24
CA ARG A 305 15.85 -6.63 -2.45
C ARG A 305 14.38 -6.50 -2.09
N VAL A 306 13.56 -7.52 -2.37
CA VAL A 306 12.15 -7.56 -1.94
C VAL A 306 12.07 -7.59 -0.42
N PHE A 307 12.80 -8.50 0.23
CA PHE A 307 12.89 -8.63 1.69
C PHE A 307 13.31 -7.32 2.36
N GLU A 308 14.42 -6.71 1.92
CA GLU A 308 14.85 -5.40 2.46
C GLU A 308 13.84 -4.29 2.18
N GLY A 309 13.10 -4.35 1.07
CA GLY A 309 12.05 -3.39 0.77
C GLY A 309 10.87 -3.45 1.75
N PHE A 310 10.64 -4.61 2.36
CA PHE A 310 9.68 -4.84 3.43
C PHE A 310 10.29 -4.48 4.81
N GLU A 311 11.52 -4.88 5.09
CA GLU A 311 12.18 -4.60 6.39
C GLU A 311 12.60 -3.13 6.57
N ARG A 312 12.75 -2.36 5.49
CA ARG A 312 12.93 -0.91 5.57
C ARG A 312 11.69 -0.29 6.20
N LYS A 313 11.79 0.03 7.49
CA LYS A 313 10.80 0.87 8.18
C LYS A 313 10.64 2.16 7.35
N PRO A 314 9.42 2.52 6.91
CA PRO A 314 9.21 3.87 6.45
C PRO A 314 9.69 4.80 7.58
N VAL A 315 10.35 5.90 7.24
CA VAL A 315 10.65 6.95 8.21
C VAL A 315 9.32 7.27 8.86
N GLU A 316 9.10 6.79 10.09
CA GLU A 316 7.94 7.14 10.88
C GLU A 316 8.01 8.67 10.92
N ARG A 317 7.12 9.35 10.19
CA ARG A 317 6.77 10.70 10.57
C ARG A 317 5.95 10.48 11.82
N PRO A 318 6.49 10.71 13.03
CA PRO A 318 5.66 10.64 14.21
C PRO A 318 4.53 11.63 13.96
N ALA A 319 3.32 11.12 13.79
CA ALA A 319 2.12 11.93 13.77
C ALA A 319 1.94 12.39 15.22
N HIS A 320 2.73 13.39 15.63
CA HIS A 320 2.57 14.04 16.91
C HIS A 320 1.22 14.75 16.88
N ARG A 321 0.20 14.09 17.43
CA ARG A 321 -1.07 14.72 17.74
C ARG A 321 -0.87 15.47 19.05
N TRP A 322 -0.61 16.77 18.94
CA TRP A 322 -0.57 17.67 20.09
C TRP A 322 -1.97 17.70 20.70
N VAL A 323 -2.12 17.08 21.87
CA VAL A 323 -3.33 17.19 22.68
C VAL A 323 -3.07 18.26 23.73
N VAL A 324 -3.92 19.27 23.78
CA VAL A 324 -3.87 20.26 24.85
C VAL A 324 -4.30 19.56 26.14
N VAL A 325 -3.34 19.26 27.00
CA VAL A 325 -3.61 18.79 28.36
C VAL A 325 -3.96 20.02 29.19
N SER A 326 -5.23 20.13 29.61
CA SER A 326 -5.62 21.13 30.60
C SER A 326 -4.82 20.89 31.88
N ARG A 327 -4.12 21.93 32.37
CA ARG A 327 -3.19 21.87 33.50
C ARG A 327 -3.84 21.59 34.86
N ASP A 328 -5.16 21.43 34.90
CA ASP A 328 -5.94 21.44 36.15
C ASP A 328 -6.15 20.07 36.78
N ALA A 329 -5.46 19.03 36.31
CA ALA A 329 -5.52 17.72 36.94
C ALA A 329 -4.18 17.00 36.88
N SER A 330 -3.19 17.48 37.64
CA SER A 330 -2.25 16.71 38.47
C SER A 330 -0.96 17.49 38.69
N THR A 331 -0.69 17.82 39.96
CA THR A 331 0.66 18.13 40.43
C THR A 331 1.54 16.90 40.17
N PRO A 332 2.60 16.98 39.35
CA PRO A 332 3.54 15.87 39.24
C PRO A 332 4.34 15.73 40.56
N PRO A 333 4.72 14.52 41.00
CA PRO A 333 5.82 14.40 41.95
C PRO A 333 7.08 14.96 41.29
N ALA A 334 7.82 15.80 42.01
CA ALA A 334 9.08 16.37 41.56
C ALA A 334 10.03 15.25 41.12
N SER A 335 10.19 15.08 39.82
CA SER A 335 11.24 14.26 39.23
C SER A 335 12.34 15.19 38.75
N ALA A 336 13.56 14.81 39.10
CA ALA A 336 14.79 15.57 39.04
C ALA A 336 15.01 16.34 37.73
N ALA A 337 15.61 17.52 37.90
CA ALA A 337 16.10 18.41 36.87
C ALA A 337 16.79 17.66 35.72
N SER A 338 16.33 17.92 34.50
CA SER A 338 17.19 17.83 33.32
C SER A 338 18.30 18.87 33.50
N VAL A 339 19.51 18.41 33.78
CA VAL A 339 20.72 19.23 33.68
C VAL A 339 20.86 19.64 32.21
N GLU A 340 20.57 20.90 31.93
CA GLU A 340 21.05 21.60 30.74
C GLU A 340 22.56 21.36 30.65
N LEU A 341 23.03 20.70 29.59
CA LEU A 341 24.46 20.63 29.32
C LEU A 341 24.88 21.99 28.76
N GLU A 342 25.20 22.88 29.68
CA GLU A 342 25.83 24.18 29.42
C GLU A 342 27.15 23.96 28.64
N GLY A 343 27.25 24.57 27.47
CA GLY A 343 28.52 24.90 26.82
C GLY A 343 29.29 23.76 26.15
N GLN A 344 29.08 23.60 24.83
CA GLN A 344 30.16 23.15 23.95
C GLN A 344 30.00 23.85 22.58
N GLU A 345 30.73 24.94 22.39
CA GLU A 345 30.87 25.65 21.12
C GLU A 345 31.54 24.76 20.05
N PRO A 346 31.09 24.80 18.78
CA PRO A 346 31.82 24.20 17.68
C PRO A 346 32.67 25.27 16.96
N ALA A 347 33.93 25.43 17.37
CA ALA A 347 34.96 26.10 16.58
C ALA A 347 36.37 25.65 17.00
N ALA A 348 36.88 24.59 16.35
CA ALA A 348 38.29 24.35 16.08
C ALA A 348 38.43 23.23 15.05
#